data_AF-A0A350NZS6-F1
#
_entry.id   AF-A0A350NZS6-F1
#
_cell.length_a   1.000
_cell.length_b   1.000
_cell.length_c   1.000
_cell.angle_alpha   90.00
_cell.angle_beta   90.00
_cell.angle_gamma   90.00
#
_symmetry.space_group_name_H-M   'P 1'
#
loop_
_entity.id
_entity.type
_entity.pdbx_description
1 polymer ?
#
loop_
_entity_poly.entity_id
_entity_poly.type
_entity_poly.pdbx_seq_one_letter_code
_entity_poly.pdbx_strand_id
1 'polypeptide(L)'
;MQRPRSKTTKHANTKERSFAKHTKECDCIVCGQPGPSIVDHALGATFKHNKVHAGHWYLLPLCYSCDKFKSTPNGSTARFIDMTGKRLCDLWGSHIENLKSLKLNGLCDDVDLPPQDVYDSIMDWGR
;
A
#
# COMPACT_ATOMS: atom_id res chain seq x y z
N MET A 1 -25.05 18.53 17.22
CA MET A 1 -25.24 17.11 16.89
C MET A 1 -23.91 16.54 16.42
N GLN A 2 -23.22 15.72 17.23
CA GLN A 2 -22.01 15.01 16.77
C GLN A 2 -22.44 13.81 15.91
N ARG A 3 -21.86 13.65 14.71
CA ARG A 3 -22.11 12.45 13.88
C ARG A 3 -21.65 11.21 14.68
N PRO A 4 -22.49 10.21 14.88
CA PRO A 4 -22.07 8.96 15.52
C PRO A 4 -20.96 8.33 14.68
N ARG A 5 -19.89 7.88 15.37
CA ARG A 5 -18.75 7.21 14.75
C ARG A 5 -19.23 5.87 14.18
N SER A 6 -19.32 5.76 12.85
CA SER A 6 -19.69 4.50 12.20
C SER A 6 -18.61 3.45 12.48
N LYS A 7 -18.90 2.50 13.38
CA LYS A 7 -18.02 1.38 13.75
C LYS A 7 -18.05 0.25 12.71
N THR A 8 -17.76 0.56 11.45
CA THR A 8 -17.76 -0.46 10.38
C THR A 8 -16.55 -0.28 9.46
N THR A 9 -15.35 -0.23 10.03
CA THR A 9 -14.13 -0.39 9.23
C THR A 9 -13.94 -1.87 8.95
N LYS A 10 -13.85 -2.27 7.66
CA LYS A 10 -13.50 -3.65 7.28
C LYS A 10 -12.18 -4.00 7.95
N HIS A 11 -12.15 -5.10 8.70
CA HIS A 11 -10.93 -5.61 9.29
C HIS A 11 -10.16 -6.43 8.26
N ALA A 12 -8.83 -6.40 8.32
CA ALA A 12 -7.99 -7.20 7.44
C ALA A 12 -8.24 -8.70 7.67
N ASN A 13 -8.43 -9.47 6.60
CA ASN A 13 -8.45 -10.93 6.65
C ASN A 13 -7.03 -11.51 6.81
N THR A 14 -6.90 -12.84 6.89
CA THR A 14 -5.59 -13.49 7.11
C THR A 14 -4.58 -13.18 6.00
N LYS A 15 -4.99 -13.21 4.73
CA LYS A 15 -4.10 -12.93 3.59
C LYS A 15 -3.70 -11.46 3.52
N GLU A 16 -4.64 -10.55 3.78
CA GLU A 16 -4.39 -9.12 3.88
C GLU A 16 -3.36 -8.80 4.99
N ARG A 17 -3.42 -9.51 6.12
CA ARG A 17 -2.42 -9.39 7.20
C ARG A 17 -1.06 -9.97 6.83
N SER A 18 -1.05 -11.11 6.15
CA SER A 18 0.18 -11.76 5.65
C SER A 18 0.92 -10.85 4.67
N PHE A 19 0.17 -10.24 3.74
CA PHE A 19 0.68 -9.24 2.81
C PHE A 19 1.22 -8.01 3.53
N ALA A 20 0.49 -7.46 4.50
CA ALA A 20 0.97 -6.33 5.31
C ALA A 20 2.26 -6.67 6.08
N LYS A 21 2.39 -7.89 6.59
CA LYS A 21 3.61 -8.36 7.27
C LYS A 21 4.80 -8.39 6.29
N HIS A 22 4.63 -8.96 5.11
CA HIS A 22 5.69 -8.99 4.09
C HIS A 22 6.05 -7.57 3.62
N THR A 23 5.05 -6.71 3.42
CA THR A 23 5.27 -5.30 3.06
C THR A 23 6.15 -4.60 4.11
N LYS A 24 5.93 -4.87 5.39
CA LYS A 24 6.74 -4.31 6.49
C LYS A 24 8.22 -4.71 6.41
N GLU A 25 8.52 -5.88 5.88
CA GLU A 25 9.89 -6.42 5.79
C GLU A 25 10.63 -5.90 4.54
N CYS A 26 9.92 -5.24 3.62
CA CYS A 26 10.50 -4.69 2.41
C CYS A 26 11.20 -3.34 2.62
N ASP A 27 12.11 -3.02 1.72
CA ASP A 27 12.76 -1.72 1.62
C ASP A 27 11.76 -0.62 1.22
N CYS A 28 12.11 0.62 1.53
CA CYS A 28 11.28 1.78 1.19
C CYS A 28 11.11 1.89 -0.33
N ILE A 29 9.88 1.85 -0.82
CA ILE A 29 9.59 1.89 -2.26
C ILE A 29 9.95 3.24 -2.93
N VAL A 30 10.10 4.30 -2.13
CA VAL A 30 10.43 5.63 -2.62
C VAL A 30 11.92 5.84 -2.73
N CYS A 31 12.68 5.57 -1.67
CA CYS A 31 14.10 5.91 -1.58
C CYS A 31 15.06 4.71 -1.50
N GLY A 32 14.53 3.48 -1.45
CA GLY A 32 15.33 2.25 -1.36
C GLY A 32 16.01 2.03 0.00
N GLN A 33 15.68 2.82 1.02
CA GLN A 33 16.23 2.61 2.37
C GLN A 33 15.87 1.20 2.87
N PRO A 34 16.84 0.43 3.38
CA PRO A 34 16.61 -0.93 3.86
C PRO A 34 15.52 -1.02 4.94
N GLY A 35 14.72 -2.09 4.88
CA GLY A 35 13.68 -2.38 5.86
C GLY A 35 14.19 -2.59 7.31
N PRO A 36 13.27 -2.67 8.30
CA PRO A 36 11.82 -2.74 8.15
C PRO A 36 11.17 -1.38 7.86
N SER A 37 10.17 -1.38 6.99
CA SER A 37 9.38 -0.22 6.59
C SER A 37 8.10 -0.04 7.41
N ILE A 38 7.58 1.19 7.44
CA ILE A 38 6.21 1.50 7.86
C ILE A 38 5.27 1.08 6.74
N VAL A 39 4.17 0.43 7.11
CA VAL A 39 3.12 -0.01 6.18
C VAL A 39 2.08 1.11 6.06
N ASP A 40 2.20 1.89 5.00
CA ASP A 40 1.27 2.99 4.71
C ASP A 40 0.13 2.50 3.80
N HIS A 41 -1.11 2.83 4.16
CA HIS A 41 -2.26 2.59 3.29
C HIS A 41 -2.37 3.74 2.29
N ALA A 42 -2.08 3.48 1.01
CA ALA A 42 -1.98 4.50 -0.03
C ALA A 42 -3.16 5.49 -0.01
N LEU A 43 -4.39 4.99 0.10
CA LEU A 43 -5.65 5.75 0.15
C LEU A 43 -6.54 5.35 1.34
N GLY A 44 -5.95 4.75 2.38
CA GLY A 44 -6.65 4.29 3.57
C GLY A 44 -7.20 2.85 3.50
N ALA A 45 -7.31 2.22 4.66
CA ALA A 45 -7.71 0.82 4.83
C ALA A 45 -9.11 0.45 4.28
N THR A 46 -10.00 1.43 4.17
CA THR A 46 -11.37 1.24 3.65
C THR A 46 -11.52 1.62 2.18
N PHE A 47 -10.42 1.92 1.48
CA PHE A 47 -10.47 2.30 0.07
C PHE A 47 -11.16 1.22 -0.77
N LYS A 48 -12.07 1.68 -1.65
CA LYS A 48 -12.88 0.87 -2.53
C LYS A 48 -13.00 1.57 -3.88
N HIS A 49 -12.72 0.84 -4.95
CA HIS A 49 -12.83 1.32 -6.33
C HIS A 49 -13.44 0.24 -7.20
N ASN A 50 -14.32 0.62 -8.14
CA ASN A 50 -15.06 -0.32 -8.99
C ASN A 50 -15.73 -1.48 -8.22
N LYS A 51 -16.30 -1.17 -7.05
CA LYS A 51 -16.90 -2.14 -6.11
C LYS A 51 -15.92 -3.14 -5.45
N VAL A 52 -14.62 -3.07 -5.75
CA VAL A 52 -13.56 -3.90 -5.16
C VAL A 52 -12.97 -3.20 -3.95
N HIS A 53 -12.88 -3.89 -2.80
CA HIS A 53 -12.25 -3.35 -1.60
C HIS A 53 -10.74 -3.59 -1.63
N ALA A 54 -9.98 -2.56 -1.97
CA ALA A 54 -8.54 -2.65 -2.20
C ALA A 54 -7.67 -2.09 -1.05
N GLY A 55 -8.25 -1.38 -0.07
CA GLY A 55 -7.47 -0.66 0.95
C GLY A 55 -6.37 -1.47 1.68
N HIS A 56 -6.67 -2.69 2.14
CA HIS A 56 -5.68 -3.56 2.83
C HIS A 56 -4.64 -4.20 1.91
N TRP A 57 -4.81 -4.05 0.60
CA TRP A 57 -3.86 -4.51 -0.41
C TRP A 57 -3.07 -3.34 -1.01
N TYR A 58 -3.60 -2.13 -0.93
CA TYR A 58 -2.98 -0.92 -1.46
C TYR A 58 -2.01 -0.33 -0.42
N LEU A 59 -0.96 -1.10 -0.13
CA LEU A 59 0.03 -0.79 0.89
C LEU A 59 1.36 -0.38 0.26
N LEU A 60 2.01 0.64 0.82
CA LEU A 60 3.34 1.09 0.42
C LEU A 60 4.32 0.85 1.57
N PRO A 61 5.46 0.19 1.34
CA PRO A 61 6.55 0.15 2.31
C PRO A 61 7.29 1.48 2.28
N LEU A 62 7.19 2.27 3.35
CA LEU A 62 7.85 3.57 3.47
C LEU A 62 8.82 3.58 4.65
N CYS A 63 10.00 4.15 4.49
CA CYS A 63 10.84 4.47 5.64
C CYS A 63 10.21 5.60 6.46
N TYR A 64 10.65 5.77 7.72
CA TYR A 64 10.15 6.82 8.61
C TYR A 64 10.16 8.22 7.97
N SER A 65 11.22 8.58 7.24
CA SER A 65 11.31 9.88 6.58
C SER A 65 10.24 10.05 5.52
N CYS A 66 10.08 9.07 4.62
CA CYS A 66 9.10 9.09 3.54
C CYS A 66 7.65 9.05 4.06
N ASP A 67 7.38 8.24 5.08
CA ASP A 67 6.07 8.18 5.75
C ASP A 67 5.73 9.52 6.41
N LYS A 68 6.67 10.10 7.18
CA LYS A 68 6.44 11.38 7.87
C LYS A 68 6.04 12.49 6.92
N PHE A 69 6.63 12.53 5.72
CA PHE A 69 6.24 13.50 4.69
C PHE A 69 4.77 13.34 4.27
N LYS A 70 4.34 12.10 4.04
CA LYS A 70 2.95 11.79 3.67
C LYS A 70 1.97 12.06 4.82
N SER A 71 2.37 11.72 6.05
CA SER A 71 1.55 11.75 7.26
C SER A 71 1.50 13.13 7.98
N THR A 72 2.16 14.17 7.44
CA THR A 72 2.07 15.51 8.03
C THR A 72 0.63 16.08 7.98
N PRO A 73 0.24 17.01 8.87
CA PRO A 73 -1.10 17.63 8.85
C PRO A 73 -1.46 18.35 7.54
N ASN A 74 -0.44 18.74 6.77
CA ASN A 74 -0.55 19.33 5.43
C ASN A 74 -0.08 18.36 4.32
N GLY A 75 0.15 17.10 4.68
CA GLY A 75 0.52 16.01 3.79
C GLY A 75 -0.72 15.56 3.04
N SER A 76 -0.83 15.97 1.78
CA SER A 76 -1.82 15.43 0.86
C SER A 76 -1.13 14.38 -0.02
N THR A 77 -1.91 13.39 -0.48
CA THR A 77 -1.47 12.49 -1.55
C THR A 77 -0.89 13.27 -2.74
N ALA A 78 -1.49 14.41 -3.09
CA ALA A 78 -0.97 15.28 -4.15
C ALA A 78 0.46 15.76 -3.86
N ARG A 79 0.74 16.27 -2.66
CA ARG A 79 2.08 16.72 -2.29
C ARG A 79 3.10 15.57 -2.29
N PHE A 80 2.68 14.38 -1.87
CA PHE A 80 3.54 13.20 -1.94
C PHE A 80 3.89 12.81 -3.38
N ILE A 81 2.91 12.86 -4.29
CA ILE A 81 3.11 12.65 -5.72
C ILE A 81 4.03 13.74 -6.29
N ASP A 82 3.80 15.01 -5.96
CA ASP A 82 4.63 16.13 -6.43
C ASP A 82 6.11 15.98 -6.02
N MET A 83 6.37 15.53 -4.79
CA MET A 83 7.74 15.34 -4.30
C MET A 83 8.42 14.10 -4.88
N THR A 84 7.68 13.01 -5.07
CA THR A 84 8.25 11.76 -5.59
C THR A 84 8.29 11.72 -7.11
N GLY A 85 7.51 12.57 -7.78
CA GLY A 85 7.26 12.52 -9.22
C GLY A 85 6.54 11.25 -9.68
N LYS A 86 5.98 10.47 -8.75
CA LYS A 86 5.40 9.15 -9.01
C LYS A 86 3.99 9.07 -8.43
N ARG A 87 3.07 8.49 -9.20
CA ARG A 87 1.71 8.20 -8.71
C ARG A 87 1.76 7.08 -7.68
N LEU A 88 0.78 7.04 -6.78
CA LEU A 88 0.74 6.00 -5.76
C LEU A 88 0.56 4.61 -6.38
N CYS A 89 -0.26 4.50 -7.44
CA CYS A 89 -0.44 3.26 -8.19
C CYS A 89 0.87 2.77 -8.83
N ASP A 90 1.73 3.66 -9.31
CA ASP A 90 3.00 3.29 -9.94
C ASP A 90 4.01 2.76 -8.91
N LEU A 91 4.09 3.41 -7.75
CA LEU A 91 4.90 2.93 -6.63
C LEU A 91 4.42 1.56 -6.14
N TRP A 92 3.10 1.41 -5.97
CA TRP A 92 2.49 0.16 -5.56
C TRP A 92 2.70 -0.94 -6.59
N GLY A 93 2.48 -0.66 -7.87
CA GLY A 93 2.69 -1.61 -8.96
C GLY A 93 4.13 -2.12 -8.99
N SER A 94 5.11 -1.21 -8.88
CA SER A 94 6.53 -1.58 -8.77
C SER A 94 6.80 -2.47 -7.55
N HIS A 95 6.18 -2.19 -6.41
CA HIS A 95 6.30 -3.03 -5.23
C HIS A 95 5.75 -4.45 -5.46
N ILE A 96 4.59 -4.58 -6.11
CA ILE A 96 4.00 -5.87 -6.44
C ILE A 96 4.87 -6.65 -7.42
N GLU A 97 5.42 -6.00 -8.46
CA GLU A 97 6.31 -6.68 -9.41
C GLU A 97 7.61 -7.15 -8.73
N ASN A 98 8.15 -6.39 -7.78
CA ASN A 98 9.29 -6.83 -6.97
C ASN A 98 8.93 -8.10 -6.17
N LEU A 99 7.77 -8.12 -5.50
CA LEU A 99 7.33 -9.30 -4.75
C LEU A 99 7.07 -10.51 -5.65
N LYS A 100 6.47 -10.33 -6.82
CA LYS A 100 6.30 -11.39 -7.83
C LYS A 100 7.63 -11.96 -8.28
N SER A 101 8.61 -11.09 -8.54
CA SER A 101 9.96 -11.50 -8.93
C SER A 101 10.66 -12.31 -7.82
N LEU A 102 10.59 -11.84 -6.58
CA LEU A 102 11.14 -12.59 -5.44
C LEU A 102 10.49 -13.97 -5.30
N LYS A 103 9.17 -14.06 -5.47
CA LYS A 103 8.44 -15.33 -5.43
C LYS A 103 8.84 -16.27 -6.57
N LEU A 104 8.94 -15.75 -7.79
CA LEU A 104 9.35 -16.54 -8.96
C LEU A 104 10.77 -17.12 -8.81
N ASN A 105 11.65 -16.39 -8.14
CA ASN A 105 13.03 -16.80 -7.88
C ASN A 105 13.18 -17.69 -6.61
N GLY A 106 12.08 -18.07 -5.95
CA GLY A 106 12.12 -18.87 -4.72
C GLY A 106 12.72 -18.14 -3.52
N LEU A 107 12.75 -16.81 -3.55
CA LEU A 107 13.26 -15.96 -2.48
C LEU A 107 12.15 -15.55 -1.49
N CYS A 108 10.87 -15.70 -1.86
CA CYS A 108 9.74 -15.57 -0.95
C CYS A 108 8.53 -16.44 -1.37
N ASP A 109 8.46 -17.67 -0.87
CA ASP A 109 7.36 -18.59 -1.22
C ASP A 109 6.04 -18.23 -0.52
N ASP A 110 6.12 -17.64 0.68
CA ASP A 110 4.98 -17.44 1.58
C ASP A 110 4.25 -16.10 1.42
N VAL A 111 4.58 -15.30 0.39
CA VAL A 111 3.89 -14.02 0.17
C VAL A 111 2.52 -14.24 -0.48
N ASP A 112 1.47 -13.82 0.24
CA ASP A 112 0.12 -13.66 -0.29
C ASP A 112 0.10 -12.40 -1.17
N LEU A 113 -0.01 -12.59 -2.49
CA LEU A 113 -0.15 -11.48 -3.43
C LEU A 113 -1.61 -11.00 -3.50
N PRO A 114 -1.85 -9.71 -3.83
CA PRO A 114 -3.19 -9.21 -4.06
C PRO A 114 -3.89 -10.01 -5.17
N PRO A 115 -5.19 -10.32 -5.00
CA PRO A 115 -6.02 -10.87 -6.08
C PRO A 115 -5.98 -9.99 -7.35
N GLN A 116 -6.16 -10.61 -8.52
CA GLN A 116 -6.05 -9.89 -9.80
C GLN A 116 -7.07 -8.76 -9.93
N ASP A 117 -8.30 -8.93 -9.45
CA ASP A 117 -9.34 -7.89 -9.46
C ASP A 117 -8.96 -6.68 -8.58
N VAL A 118 -8.23 -6.90 -7.49
CA VAL A 118 -7.67 -5.84 -6.67
C VAL A 118 -6.54 -5.10 -7.40
N TYR A 119 -5.67 -5.84 -8.08
CA TYR A 119 -4.61 -5.25 -8.91
C TYR A 119 -5.18 -4.37 -10.01
N ASP A 120 -6.11 -4.91 -10.80
CA ASP A 120 -6.75 -4.20 -11.89
C ASP A 120 -7.49 -2.95 -11.37
N SER A 121 -8.17 -3.07 -10.23
CA SER A 121 -8.85 -1.94 -9.58
C SER A 121 -7.87 -0.82 -9.17
N ILE A 122 -6.72 -1.14 -8.57
CA ILE A 122 -5.73 -0.13 -8.17
C ILE A 122 -5.08 0.52 -9.40
N MET A 123 -4.75 -0.26 -10.43
CA MET A 123 -4.12 0.26 -11.64
C MET A 123 -5.10 1.13 -12.47
N ASP A 124 -6.38 0.75 -12.52
CA ASP A 124 -7.44 1.55 -13.15
C ASP A 124 -7.68 2.89 -12.42
N TRP A 125 -7.58 2.91 -11.08
CA TRP A 125 -7.73 4.14 -10.31
C TRP A 125 -6.69 5.21 -10.69
N GLY A 126 -5.46 4.79 -10.96
CA GLY A 126 -4.47 5.61 -11.66
C GLY A 126 -3.97 6.87 -10.93
N ARG A 127 -4.22 7.03 -9.62
CA ARG A 127 -3.63 8.08 -8.77
C ARG A 127 -2.48 7.58 -7.91
#